data_AF-A0ABD0KI74-F1
#
_entry.id   AF-A0ABD0KI74-F1
#
_cell.length_a   1.000
_cell.length_b   1.000
_cell.length_c   1.000
_cell.angle_alpha   90.00
_cell.angle_beta   90.00
_cell.angle_gamma   90.00
#
_symmetry.space_group_name_H-M   'P 1'
#
loop_
_entity.id
_entity.type
_entity.pdbx_description
1 polymer ?
#
loop_
_entity_poly.entity_id
_entity_poly.type
_entity_poly.pdbx_seq_one_letter_code
_entity_poly.pdbx_strand_id
1 'polypeptide(L)'
;MRHRKFRQVRENTTMHKLKSSQRDKVRQFIAFTQTGEKTAINCLSIHDWKLDVAVDNYYQNPDRYNSEPRMTVDRRKLEALWQRYKGKWNLLS
;
A
#
# COMPACT_ATOMS: atom_id res chain seq x y z
N MET A 1 20.64 15.48 -38.23
CA MET A 1 20.77 15.56 -36.75
C MET A 1 19.91 14.49 -36.11
N ARG A 2 20.36 13.96 -34.98
CA ARG A 2 20.13 12.57 -34.54
C ARG A 2 18.66 12.21 -34.26
N HIS A 3 18.27 11.06 -34.80
CA HIS A 3 17.06 10.31 -34.49
C HIS A 3 17.05 9.90 -33.01
N ARG A 4 15.92 10.10 -32.32
CA ARG A 4 15.57 9.31 -31.12
C ARG A 4 14.09 8.94 -31.16
N LYS A 5 13.77 7.95 -32.00
CA LYS A 5 12.71 6.97 -31.70
C LYS A 5 13.37 5.90 -30.84
N PHE A 6 12.75 5.56 -29.71
CA PHE A 6 12.53 4.21 -29.18
C PHE A 6 12.10 4.34 -27.72
N ARG A 7 10.80 4.59 -27.57
CA ARG A 7 10.06 4.44 -26.32
C ARG A 7 9.63 2.98 -26.25
N GLN A 8 10.49 2.09 -25.76
CA GLN A 8 10.08 0.76 -25.31
C GLN A 8 11.20 0.06 -24.53
N VAL A 9 11.09 0.03 -23.20
CA VAL A 9 11.26 -1.22 -22.44
C VAL A 9 10.26 -1.16 -21.28
N ARG A 10 9.16 -1.88 -21.43
CA ARG A 10 8.41 -2.37 -20.28
C ARG A 10 9.16 -3.60 -19.80
N GLU A 11 9.97 -3.44 -18.76
CA GLU A 11 10.67 -4.53 -18.10
C GLU A 11 9.69 -5.20 -17.13
N ASN A 12 9.11 -6.33 -17.56
CA ASN A 12 8.36 -7.23 -16.70
C ASN A 12 9.28 -8.38 -16.25
N THR A 13 9.21 -8.67 -14.94
CA THR A 13 9.54 -9.94 -14.28
C THR A 13 10.99 -10.40 -14.25
N THR A 14 11.76 -9.89 -13.29
CA THR A 14 12.74 -10.67 -12.53
C THR A 14 12.90 -10.06 -11.14
N MET A 15 12.93 -10.92 -10.11
CA MET A 15 13.23 -10.58 -8.72
C MET A 15 14.70 -10.10 -8.60
N HIS A 16 15.01 -8.94 -9.17
CA HIS A 16 16.30 -8.29 -9.00
C HIS A 16 16.19 -7.32 -7.84
N LYS A 17 17.05 -7.53 -6.82
CA LYS A 17 17.13 -6.72 -5.60
C LYS A 17 16.76 -5.26 -5.87
N LEU A 18 15.73 -4.78 -5.19
CA LEU A 18 15.36 -3.37 -5.22
C LEU A 18 16.59 -2.51 -4.91
N LYS A 19 16.81 -1.46 -5.71
CA LYS A 19 17.81 -0.42 -5.42
C LYS A 19 17.51 0.21 -4.06
N SER A 20 18.50 0.80 -3.40
CA SER A 20 18.28 1.40 -2.07
C SER A 20 17.14 2.44 -2.08
N SER A 21 17.15 3.34 -3.06
CA SER A 21 16.10 4.34 -3.25
C SER A 21 14.70 3.75 -3.49
N GLN A 22 14.62 2.57 -4.12
CA GLN A 22 13.37 1.86 -4.34
C GLN A 22 12.85 1.27 -3.02
N ARG A 23 13.73 0.68 -2.20
CA ARG A 23 13.37 0.17 -0.86
C ARG A 23 12.88 1.28 0.08
N ASP A 24 13.52 2.44 0.04
CA ASP A 24 13.10 3.60 0.83
C ASP A 24 11.69 4.07 0.43
N LYS A 25 11.41 4.10 -0.89
CA LYS A 25 10.07 4.42 -1.40
C LYS A 25 9.02 3.36 -1.04
N VAL A 26 9.37 2.07 -1.06
CA VAL A 26 8.47 1.00 -0.59
C VAL A 26 8.09 1.22 0.87
N ARG A 27 9.08 1.50 1.73
CA ARG A 27 8.84 1.77 3.17
C ARG A 27 7.92 2.97 3.38
N GLN A 28 8.16 4.06 2.65
CA GLN A 28 7.31 5.25 2.73
C GLN A 28 5.89 4.98 2.22
N PHE A 29 5.74 4.27 1.09
CA PHE A 29 4.44 3.89 0.54
C PHE A 29 3.63 3.05 1.54
N ILE A 30 4.27 2.06 2.19
CA ILE A 30 3.65 1.24 3.23
C ILE A 30 3.23 2.11 4.43
N ALA A 31 4.09 3.04 4.85
CA ALA A 31 3.77 3.94 5.97
C ALA A 31 2.53 4.82 5.67
N PHE A 32 2.37 5.28 4.43
CA PHE A 32 1.19 6.07 4.04
C PHE A 32 -0.06 5.21 3.90
N THR A 33 0.03 4.12 3.16
CA THR A 33 -1.15 3.36 2.69
C THR A 33 -1.53 2.16 3.55
N GLN A 34 -0.66 1.79 4.51
CA GLN A 34 -0.79 0.62 5.38
C GLN A 34 -0.99 -0.70 4.62
N THR A 35 -0.53 -0.78 3.37
CA THR A 35 -0.59 -1.99 2.56
C THR A 35 0.63 -2.89 2.79
N GLY A 36 0.57 -4.15 2.35
CA GLY A 36 1.71 -5.04 2.33
C GLY A 36 2.76 -4.70 1.26
N GLU A 37 3.95 -5.25 1.44
CA GLU A 37 5.12 -4.96 0.60
C GLU A 37 4.92 -5.31 -0.87
N LYS A 38 4.22 -6.42 -1.16
CA LYS A 38 3.92 -6.84 -2.54
C LYS A 38 3.09 -5.79 -3.29
N THR A 39 2.04 -5.28 -2.64
CA THR A 39 1.17 -4.24 -3.19
C THR A 39 1.93 -2.94 -3.40
N ALA A 40 2.76 -2.55 -2.42
CA ALA A 40 3.60 -1.34 -2.52
C ALA A 40 4.58 -1.43 -3.69
N ILE A 41 5.28 -2.56 -3.86
CA ILE A 41 6.20 -2.79 -4.99
C ILE A 41 5.46 -2.72 -6.31
N ASN A 42 4.29 -3.36 -6.42
CA ASN A 42 3.50 -3.35 -7.65
C ASN A 42 3.00 -1.94 -8.00
N CYS A 43 2.50 -1.17 -7.03
CA CYS A 43 2.06 0.19 -7.26
C CYS A 43 3.23 1.09 -7.70
N LEU A 44 4.38 0.99 -7.02
CA LEU A 44 5.53 1.80 -7.36
C LEU A 44 6.13 1.43 -8.71
N SER A 45 6.16 0.15 -9.09
CA SER A 45 6.77 -0.29 -10.36
C SER A 45 6.00 0.21 -11.58
N ILE A 46 4.66 0.19 -11.55
CA ILE A 46 3.82 0.67 -12.67
C ILE A 46 3.80 2.20 -12.79
N HIS A 47 4.15 2.91 -11.73
CA HIS A 47 4.15 4.38 -11.66
C HIS A 47 5.57 4.97 -11.70
N ASP A 48 6.50 4.29 -12.38
CA ASP A 48 7.90 4.74 -12.55
C ASP A 48 8.61 5.10 -11.24
N TRP A 49 8.23 4.44 -10.14
CA TRP A 49 8.72 4.70 -8.79
C TRP A 49 8.48 6.14 -8.32
N LYS A 50 7.46 6.83 -8.82
CA LYS A 50 7.01 8.14 -8.32
C LYS A 50 6.05 7.94 -7.16
N LEU A 51 6.54 8.22 -5.95
CA LEU A 51 5.85 7.90 -4.70
C LEU A 51 4.53 8.65 -4.56
N ASP A 52 4.57 9.96 -4.80
CA ASP A 52 3.43 10.87 -4.85
C ASP A 52 2.35 10.35 -5.81
N VAL A 53 2.72 10.08 -7.06
CA VAL A 53 1.78 9.60 -8.09
C VAL A 53 1.17 8.24 -7.72
N ALA A 54 1.98 7.33 -7.18
CA ALA A 54 1.52 6.01 -6.80
C ALA A 54 0.54 6.07 -5.61
N VAL A 55 0.83 6.91 -4.61
CA VAL A 55 -0.03 7.09 -3.42
C VAL A 55 -1.35 7.73 -3.82
N ASP A 56 -1.33 8.78 -4.64
CA ASP A 56 -2.55 9.42 -5.14
C ASP A 56 -3.42 8.43 -5.93
N ASN A 57 -2.80 7.64 -6.83
CA ASN A 57 -3.53 6.62 -7.60
C ASN A 57 -4.11 5.52 -6.72
N TYR A 58 -3.40 5.10 -5.67
CA TYR A 58 -3.86 4.08 -4.74
C TYR A 58 -5.14 4.53 -4.01
N TYR A 59 -5.17 5.78 -3.52
CA TYR A 59 -6.35 6.30 -2.83
C TYR A 59 -7.51 6.62 -3.78
N GLN A 60 -7.23 7.00 -5.03
CA GLN A 60 -8.26 7.22 -6.04
C GLN A 60 -8.89 5.91 -6.54
N ASN A 61 -8.15 4.80 -6.52
CA ASN A 61 -8.59 3.52 -7.08
C ASN A 61 -8.34 2.36 -6.10
N PRO A 62 -8.98 2.37 -4.90
CA PRO A 62 -8.71 1.36 -3.88
C PRO A 62 -8.99 -0.06 -4.38
N ASP A 63 -9.99 -0.26 -5.23
CA ASP A 63 -10.37 -1.59 -5.75
C ASP A 63 -9.30 -2.23 -6.66
N ARG A 64 -8.45 -1.42 -7.30
CA ARG A 64 -7.43 -1.92 -8.23
C ARG A 64 -6.19 -2.47 -7.54
N TYR A 65 -5.91 -2.00 -6.32
CA TYR A 65 -4.65 -2.24 -5.63
C TYR A 65 -4.82 -2.93 -4.29
N ASN A 66 -5.99 -2.83 -3.67
CA ASN A 66 -6.29 -3.46 -2.40
C ASN A 66 -6.72 -4.92 -2.59
N SER A 67 -5.81 -5.77 -3.07
CA SER A 67 -6.05 -7.22 -3.20
C SER A 67 -5.65 -8.01 -1.94
N GLU A 68 -4.96 -7.38 -0.99
CA GLU A 68 -4.60 -8.03 0.27
C GLU A 68 -5.78 -7.96 1.25
N PRO A 69 -6.07 -9.04 2.00
CA PRO A 69 -6.99 -8.94 3.12
C PRO A 69 -6.40 -7.93 4.10
N ARG A 70 -7.01 -6.73 4.17
CA ARG A 70 -6.71 -5.73 5.21
C ARG A 70 -6.65 -6.50 6.52
N MET A 71 -5.55 -6.34 7.27
CA MET A 71 -5.30 -7.05 8.54
C MET A 71 -6.63 -7.32 9.22
N THR A 72 -7.07 -8.58 9.19
CA THR A 72 -8.41 -8.91 9.65
C THR A 72 -8.43 -8.61 11.13
N VAL A 73 -9.00 -7.46 11.50
CA VAL A 73 -9.20 -7.11 12.89
C VAL A 73 -9.98 -8.27 13.47
N ASP A 74 -9.39 -8.94 14.45
CA ASP A 74 -10.06 -10.05 15.13
C ASP A 74 -11.32 -9.49 15.79
N ARG A 75 -12.44 -9.67 15.10
CA ARG A 75 -13.73 -9.09 15.47
C ARG A 75 -14.12 -9.52 16.88
N ARG A 76 -13.73 -10.74 17.30
CA ARG A 76 -14.01 -11.26 18.64
C ARG A 76 -13.25 -10.51 19.72
N LYS A 77 -11.97 -10.20 19.48
CA LYS A 77 -11.17 -9.39 20.43
C LYS A 77 -11.71 -7.97 20.53
N LEU A 78 -12.10 -7.37 19.41
CA LEU A 78 -12.73 -6.05 19.36
C LEU A 78 -14.05 -6.04 20.16
N GLU A 79 -14.88 -7.05 19.96
CA GLU A 79 -16.16 -7.19 20.64
C GLU A 79 -16.00 -7.45 22.15
N ALA A 80 -15.02 -8.26 22.55
CA ALA A 80 -14.69 -8.46 23.96
C ALA A 80 -14.25 -7.17 24.65
N LEU A 81 -13.42 -6.34 23.98
CA LEU A 81 -13.04 -5.01 24.46
C LEU A 81 -14.28 -4.12 24.58
N TRP A 82 -15.12 -4.08 23.54
CA TRP A 82 -16.36 -3.30 23.55
C TRP A 82 -17.26 -3.66 24.73
N GLN A 83 -17.55 -4.95 24.95
CA GLN A 83 -18.40 -5.40 26.06
C GLN A 83 -17.80 -5.02 27.44
N ARG A 84 -16.47 -5.10 27.59
CA ARG A 84 -15.78 -4.75 28.84
C ARG A 84 -15.91 -3.27 29.20
N TYR A 85 -15.96 -2.39 28.20
CA TYR A 85 -16.03 -0.94 28.43
C TYR A 85 -17.46 -0.39 28.34
N LYS A 86 -18.33 -0.95 27.50
CA LYS A 86 -19.75 -0.57 27.35
C LYS A 86 -20.47 -0.42 28.70
N GLY A 87 -20.25 -1.35 29.63
CA GLY A 87 -20.87 -1.28 30.96
C GLY A 87 -20.39 -0.12 31.83
N LYS A 88 -19.16 0.38 31.59
CA LYS A 88 -18.60 1.54 32.32
C LYS A 88 -19.11 2.86 31.75
N TRP A 89 -19.40 2.92 30.46
CA TRP A 89 -19.99 4.09 29.82
C TRP A 89 -21.46 4.30 30.23
N ASN A 90 -22.20 3.22 30.47
CA ASN A 90 -23.61 3.28 30.89
C ASN A 90 -23.84 3.63 32.37
N LEU A 91 -22.78 3.72 33.18
CA LEU A 91 -22.86 4.12 34.60
C LEU A 91 -22.54 5.61 34.81
N LEU A 92 -22.24 6.35 33.74
CA LEU A 92 -21.92 7.78 33.74
C LEU A 92 -22.98 8.63 33.00
N SER A 93 -24.09 8.02 32.58
CA SER A 93 -25.29 8.67 32.00
C SER A 93 -26.46 8.55 32.95
#